data_AF-A0A258UBD6-F1
#
_entry.id   AF-A0A258UBD6-F1
#
_cell.length_a   1.000
_cell.length_b   1.000
_cell.length_c   1.000
_cell.angle_alpha   90.00
_cell.angle_beta   90.00
_cell.angle_gamma   90.00
#
_symmetry.space_group_name_H-M   'P 1'
#
loop_
_entity.id
_entity.type
_entity.pdbx_description
1 polymer ?
#
loop_
_entity_poly.entity_id
_entity_poly.type
_entity_poly.pdbx_seq_one_letter_code
_entity_poly.pdbx_strand_id
1 'polypeptide(L)'
;MGKKKNKKLKDRFQVLSLEMGEKDINPATGHAEINLRFDLVNGTQDVFNASTGEVIEPVSMAMGYIGEKKFRTTSEIKTNQNTLCFTQKVNQYKHLVAIDTNSFLYTFKAFNLEVTLSLGMAFVLLDNNRIEPIRHIFATSENSKKPENENWMQLIELLKQNCQCSDPRMVGIVVDSDLGNLADYNSRKLPIFNDYFLPAGYELLYASDKVTDNILNQMIRACHKMATEMIPIYIQHLDKAQE
;
A
#
# COMPACT_ATOMS: atom_id res chain seq x y z
N MET A 1 -36.03 5.79 -21.51
CA MET A 1 -35.95 5.26 -20.13
C MET A 1 -34.73 4.36 -20.00
N GLY A 2 -33.61 4.90 -19.51
CA GLY A 2 -32.37 4.15 -19.31
C GLY A 2 -32.47 3.24 -18.08
N LYS A 3 -32.22 1.94 -18.25
CA LYS A 3 -32.10 0.99 -17.13
C LYS A 3 -30.90 1.39 -16.28
N LYS A 4 -31.13 1.97 -15.10
CA LYS A 4 -30.12 2.07 -14.03
C LYS A 4 -29.71 0.64 -13.68
N LYS A 5 -28.50 0.23 -14.08
CA LYS A 5 -27.87 -0.99 -13.55
C LYS A 5 -27.69 -0.78 -12.05
N ASN A 6 -28.50 -1.45 -11.25
CA ASN A 6 -28.24 -1.61 -9.81
C ASN A 6 -26.87 -2.28 -9.66
N LYS A 7 -25.85 -1.48 -9.36
CA LYS A 7 -24.53 -1.95 -8.97
C LYS A 7 -24.74 -2.60 -7.61
N LYS A 8 -24.91 -3.94 -7.55
CA LYS A 8 -24.94 -4.69 -6.29
C LYS A 8 -23.76 -4.20 -5.45
N LEU A 9 -24.07 -3.59 -4.30
CA LEU A 9 -23.07 -3.34 -3.27
C LEU A 9 -22.48 -4.70 -2.93
N LYS A 10 -21.19 -4.90 -3.25
CA LYS A 10 -20.47 -6.07 -2.75
C LYS A 10 -20.31 -5.86 -1.26
N ASP A 11 -20.76 -6.82 -0.45
CA ASP A 11 -20.58 -6.76 1.00
C ASP A 11 -19.09 -6.54 1.31
N ARG A 12 -18.83 -5.50 2.10
CA ARG A 12 -17.49 -5.05 2.47
C ARG A 12 -17.16 -5.57 3.85
N PHE A 13 -15.93 -6.04 4.03
CA PHE A 13 -15.49 -6.62 5.29
C PHE A 13 -14.14 -6.05 5.67
N GLN A 14 -13.95 -5.84 6.97
CA GLN A 14 -12.63 -5.75 7.58
C GLN A 14 -12.27 -7.14 8.07
N VAL A 15 -11.07 -7.59 7.75
CA VAL A 15 -10.55 -8.90 8.13
C VAL A 15 -9.30 -8.68 8.97
N LEU A 16 -9.27 -9.35 10.12
CA LEU A 16 -8.11 -9.42 10.97
C LEU A 16 -7.42 -10.77 10.74
N SER A 17 -6.13 -10.73 10.44
CA SER A 17 -5.33 -11.93 10.27
C SER A 17 -4.62 -12.24 11.58
N LEU A 18 -4.84 -13.46 12.09
CA LEU A 18 -4.25 -13.98 13.31
C LEU A 18 -3.37 -15.18 12.94
N GLU A 19 -2.16 -15.24 13.48
CA GLU A 19 -1.38 -16.48 13.50
C GLU A 19 -1.66 -17.21 14.80
N MET A 20 -1.96 -18.50 14.72
CA MET A 20 -2.33 -19.33 15.86
C MET A 20 -1.48 -20.59 15.88
N GLY A 21 -1.04 -20.99 17.06
CA GLY A 21 -0.32 -22.24 17.31
C GLY A 21 -1.17 -23.24 18.09
N GLU A 22 -0.61 -24.43 18.33
CA GLU A 22 -1.27 -25.48 19.14
C GLU A 22 -1.64 -24.99 20.54
N LYS A 23 -0.86 -24.07 21.11
CA LYS A 23 -1.12 -23.44 22.41
C LYS A 23 -2.45 -22.66 22.45
N ASP A 24 -2.97 -22.27 21.28
CA ASP A 24 -4.18 -21.47 21.17
C ASP A 24 -5.45 -22.34 20.98
N ILE A 25 -5.29 -23.66 20.94
CA ILE A 25 -6.40 -24.61 20.84
C ILE A 25 -6.80 -25.06 22.24
N ASN A 26 -8.09 -24.92 22.57
CA ASN A 26 -8.62 -25.43 23.83
C ASN A 26 -8.49 -26.98 23.82
N PRO A 27 -7.73 -27.59 24.74
CA PRO A 27 -7.49 -29.03 24.75
C PRO A 27 -8.77 -29.84 25.05
N ALA A 28 -9.78 -29.24 25.68
CA ALA A 28 -11.04 -29.90 25.99
C ALA A 28 -12.00 -29.94 24.80
N THR A 29 -11.99 -28.90 23.95
CA THR A 29 -12.92 -28.78 22.81
C THR A 29 -12.26 -29.07 21.47
N GLY A 30 -10.93 -29.02 21.39
CA GLY A 30 -10.18 -29.14 20.13
C GLY A 30 -10.37 -27.92 19.22
N HIS A 31 -10.91 -26.81 19.73
CA HIS A 31 -11.22 -25.62 18.96
C HIS A 31 -10.44 -24.40 19.47
N ALA A 32 -10.10 -23.51 18.55
CA ALA A 32 -9.66 -22.16 18.88
C ALA A 32 -10.88 -21.32 19.30
N GLU A 33 -10.89 -20.83 20.53
CA GLU A 33 -11.98 -20.01 21.07
C GLU A 33 -11.54 -18.54 21.09
N ILE A 34 -11.86 -17.80 20.03
CA ILE A 34 -11.36 -16.43 19.83
C ILE A 34 -12.46 -15.43 20.17
N ASN A 35 -12.17 -14.53 21.11
CA ASN A 35 -13.05 -13.43 21.48
C ASN A 35 -12.46 -12.08 21.10
N LEU A 36 -13.35 -11.15 20.75
CA LEU A 36 -13.05 -9.75 20.48
C LEU A 36 -13.55 -8.90 21.66
N ARG A 37 -12.66 -8.15 22.29
CA ARG A 37 -12.99 -7.19 23.35
C ARG A 37 -12.90 -5.78 22.81
N PHE A 38 -13.90 -4.96 23.11
CA PHE A 38 -13.90 -3.53 22.78
C PHE A 38 -13.81 -2.73 24.09
N ASP A 39 -12.73 -1.98 24.27
CA ASP A 39 -12.66 -0.94 25.29
C ASP A 39 -13.26 0.34 24.72
N LEU A 40 -14.49 0.64 25.12
CA LEU A 40 -15.22 1.81 24.63
C LEU A 40 -14.71 3.13 25.22
N VAL A 41 -13.94 3.09 26.32
CA VAL A 41 -13.40 4.27 26.99
C VAL A 41 -12.11 4.72 26.31
N ASN A 42 -11.21 3.77 26.07
CA ASN A 42 -9.92 4.03 25.43
C ASN A 42 -9.96 3.88 23.90
N GLY A 43 -11.04 3.31 23.35
CA GLY A 43 -11.17 3.03 21.92
C GLY A 43 -10.27 1.90 21.43
N THR A 44 -9.77 1.05 22.33
CA THR A 44 -8.88 -0.07 22.02
C THR A 44 -9.64 -1.37 21.84
N GLN A 45 -9.05 -2.34 21.15
CA GLN A 45 -9.74 -3.57 20.78
C GLN A 45 -8.79 -4.77 20.81
N ASP A 46 -9.00 -5.68 21.75
CA ASP A 46 -8.13 -6.83 21.95
C ASP A 46 -8.75 -8.10 21.35
N VAL A 47 -7.91 -8.92 20.73
CA VAL A 47 -8.24 -10.33 20.47
C VAL A 47 -7.63 -11.17 21.56
N PHE A 48 -8.40 -12.08 22.13
CA PHE A 48 -7.89 -12.98 23.14
C PHE A 48 -8.49 -14.37 22.99
N ASN A 49 -7.73 -15.36 23.44
CA ASN A 49 -8.19 -16.73 23.56
C ASN A 49 -9.11 -16.84 24.79
N ALA A 50 -10.36 -17.22 24.59
CA ALA A 50 -11.36 -17.33 25.65
C ALA A 50 -11.02 -18.45 26.65
N SER A 51 -10.32 -19.49 26.20
CA SER A 51 -9.98 -20.65 27.02
C SER A 51 -8.75 -20.41 27.89
N THR A 52 -7.74 -19.69 27.38
CA THR A 52 -6.50 -19.39 28.13
C THR A 52 -6.51 -18.01 28.78
N GLY A 53 -7.34 -17.10 28.30
CA GLY A 53 -7.35 -15.68 28.69
C GLY A 53 -6.20 -14.87 28.08
N GLU A 54 -5.31 -15.49 27.31
CA GLU A 54 -4.15 -14.82 26.70
C GLU A 54 -4.55 -13.94 25.52
N VAL A 55 -3.92 -12.78 25.41
CA VAL A 55 -4.07 -11.89 24.27
C VAL A 55 -3.37 -12.51 23.06
N ILE A 56 -4.08 -12.55 21.93
CA ILE A 56 -3.53 -12.97 20.64
C ILE A 56 -3.17 -11.70 19.88
N GLU A 57 -1.88 -11.45 19.68
CA GLU A 57 -1.44 -10.30 18.90
C GLU A 57 -1.77 -10.51 17.42
N PRO A 58 -2.53 -9.60 16.79
CA PRO A 58 -2.80 -9.70 15.37
C PRO A 58 -1.54 -9.45 14.55
N VAL A 59 -1.40 -10.12 13.39
CA VAL A 59 -0.22 -10.01 12.52
C VAL A 59 -0.42 -8.94 11.44
N SER A 60 -1.62 -8.90 10.86
CA SER A 60 -2.00 -7.87 9.90
C SER A 60 -3.50 -7.57 9.94
N MET A 61 -3.85 -6.40 9.43
CA MET A 61 -5.22 -5.99 9.19
C MET A 61 -5.42 -5.75 7.70
N ALA A 62 -6.43 -6.39 7.13
CA ALA A 62 -6.81 -6.25 5.74
C ALA A 62 -8.24 -5.70 5.60
N MET A 63 -8.44 -4.78 4.64
CA MET A 63 -9.77 -4.42 4.16
C MET A 63 -10.04 -5.13 2.83
N GLY A 64 -11.29 -5.49 2.56
CA GLY A 64 -11.61 -6.14 1.30
C GLY A 64 -13.09 -6.47 1.09
N TYR A 65 -13.33 -7.39 0.17
CA TYR A 65 -14.67 -7.90 -0.15
C TYR A 65 -14.63 -9.38 -0.49
N ILE A 66 -15.75 -10.08 -0.29
CA ILE A 66 -15.90 -11.47 -0.74
C ILE A 66 -16.17 -11.46 -2.25
N GLY A 67 -15.21 -11.97 -3.03
CA GLY A 67 -15.44 -12.33 -4.43
C GLY A 67 -16.06 -13.72 -4.53
N GLU A 68 -16.47 -14.13 -5.74
CA GLU A 68 -17.19 -15.40 -5.96
C GLU A 68 -16.48 -16.65 -5.42
N LYS A 69 -15.14 -16.64 -5.32
CA LYS A 69 -14.33 -17.80 -4.90
C LYS A 69 -13.43 -17.56 -3.69
N LYS A 70 -13.14 -16.30 -3.34
CA LYS A 70 -12.21 -15.94 -2.28
C LYS A 70 -12.35 -14.49 -1.86
N PHE A 71 -11.90 -14.19 -0.64
CA PHE A 71 -11.70 -12.82 -0.17
C PHE A 71 -10.69 -12.08 -1.08
N ARG A 72 -10.98 -10.81 -1.34
CA ARG A 72 -10.15 -9.92 -2.16
C ARG A 72 -9.72 -8.73 -1.31
N THR A 73 -8.45 -8.71 -0.95
CA THR A 73 -7.81 -7.60 -0.23
C THR A 73 -7.78 -6.36 -1.12
N THR A 74 -8.15 -5.22 -0.54
CA THR A 74 -8.06 -3.89 -1.15
C THR A 74 -7.06 -3.00 -0.44
N SER A 75 -6.75 -3.28 0.84
CA SER A 75 -5.66 -2.63 1.56
C SER A 75 -5.18 -3.55 2.69
N GLU A 76 -3.90 -3.48 3.04
CA GLU A 76 -3.32 -4.26 4.14
C GLU A 76 -2.21 -3.49 4.86
N ILE A 77 -2.21 -3.59 6.21
CA ILE A 77 -1.22 -2.99 7.10
C ILE A 77 -0.81 -4.05 8.14
N LYS A 78 0.50 -4.22 8.39
CA LYS A 78 0.96 -5.08 9.50
C LYS A 78 0.67 -4.42 10.84
N THR A 79 0.39 -5.24 11.86
CA THR A 79 0.10 -4.73 13.20
C THR A 79 0.83 -5.55 14.25
N ASN A 80 1.16 -4.88 15.34
CA ASN A 80 1.66 -5.43 16.61
C ASN A 80 0.83 -4.91 17.79
N GLN A 81 -0.32 -4.30 17.50
CA GLN A 81 -1.16 -3.61 18.48
C GLN A 81 -2.64 -3.95 18.28
N ASN A 82 -3.34 -4.04 19.41
CA ASN A 82 -4.75 -4.34 19.56
C ASN A 82 -5.67 -3.16 19.16
N THR A 83 -5.68 -2.83 17.87
CA THR A 83 -6.55 -1.78 17.33
C THR A 83 -7.14 -2.24 16.02
N LEU A 84 -8.48 -2.35 15.93
CA LEU A 84 -9.14 -2.73 14.66
C LEU A 84 -9.48 -1.54 13.76
N CYS A 85 -9.03 -0.33 14.10
CA CYS A 85 -9.28 0.86 13.29
C CYS A 85 -8.15 1.12 12.28
N PHE A 86 -8.43 0.89 11.00
CA PHE A 86 -7.50 1.14 9.89
C PHE A 86 -6.96 2.59 9.89
N THR A 87 -7.80 3.57 10.19
CA THR A 87 -7.41 4.99 10.27
C THR A 87 -6.43 5.27 11.41
N GLN A 88 -6.65 4.68 12.59
CA GLN A 88 -5.72 4.85 13.72
C GLN A 88 -4.35 4.23 13.42
N LYS A 89 -4.29 3.15 12.63
CA LYS A 89 -3.02 2.55 12.21
C LYS A 89 -2.22 3.45 11.28
N VAL A 90 -2.87 4.18 10.38
CA VAL A 90 -2.18 5.14 9.51
C VAL A 90 -1.44 6.22 10.32
N ASN A 91 -1.95 6.59 11.49
CA ASN A 91 -1.31 7.60 12.36
C ASN A 91 0.02 7.14 12.98
N GLN A 92 0.39 5.86 12.87
CA GLN A 92 1.67 5.35 13.36
C GLN A 92 2.85 5.83 12.52
N TYR A 93 2.61 6.21 11.26
CA TYR A 93 3.64 6.69 10.36
C TYR A 93 3.88 8.19 10.57
N LYS A 94 5.16 8.60 10.55
CA LYS A 94 5.52 10.01 10.52
C LYS A 94 5.13 10.63 9.18
N HIS A 95 5.48 9.93 8.12
CA HIS A 95 5.16 10.28 6.75
C HIS A 95 4.50 9.09 6.10
N LEU A 96 3.39 9.36 5.42
CA LEU A 96 2.72 8.38 4.58
C LEU A 96 2.78 8.91 3.16
N VAL A 97 3.43 8.16 2.29
CA VAL A 97 3.65 8.53 0.89
C VAL A 97 3.12 7.40 0.01
N ALA A 98 2.34 7.71 -1.01
CA ALA A 98 1.92 6.75 -2.02
C ALA A 98 2.72 6.94 -3.30
N ILE A 99 2.96 5.85 -4.01
CA ILE A 99 3.54 5.89 -5.36
C ILE A 99 2.88 4.82 -6.23
N ASP A 100 2.51 5.22 -7.45
CA ASP A 100 2.03 4.34 -8.52
C ASP A 100 2.94 4.55 -9.74
N THR A 101 3.14 3.51 -10.55
CA THR A 101 3.96 3.57 -11.76
C THR A 101 3.15 3.19 -12.99
N ASN A 102 3.12 4.08 -13.97
CA ASN A 102 2.39 3.87 -15.21
C ASN A 102 3.37 3.78 -16.37
N SER A 103 3.17 2.76 -17.21
CA SER A 103 4.01 2.51 -18.38
C SER A 103 3.29 2.89 -19.67
N PHE A 104 4.04 3.40 -20.64
CA PHE A 104 3.54 3.73 -21.98
C PHE A 104 4.63 3.48 -23.03
N LEU A 105 4.19 3.21 -24.26
CA LEU A 105 5.08 3.12 -25.41
C LEU A 105 5.37 4.51 -25.96
N TYR A 106 6.63 4.75 -26.32
CA TYR A 106 7.07 5.98 -26.94
C TYR A 106 7.99 5.67 -28.13
N THR A 107 7.79 6.38 -29.24
CA THR A 107 8.58 6.22 -30.46
C THR A 107 9.50 7.43 -30.63
N PHE A 108 10.81 7.21 -30.47
CA PHE A 108 11.83 8.20 -30.83
C PHE A 108 11.93 8.30 -32.35
N LYS A 109 11.40 9.39 -32.93
CA LYS A 109 11.33 9.58 -34.38
C LYS A 109 12.72 9.64 -35.02
N ALA A 110 13.66 10.29 -34.36
CA ALA A 110 15.04 10.46 -34.84
C ALA A 110 15.77 9.12 -35.07
N PHE A 111 15.42 8.09 -34.31
CA PHE A 111 16.08 6.78 -34.36
C PHE A 111 15.17 5.65 -34.88
N ASN A 112 13.91 5.96 -35.20
CA ASN A 112 12.86 4.97 -35.50
C ASN A 112 12.84 3.84 -34.45
N LEU A 113 12.95 4.22 -33.17
CA LEU A 113 13.06 3.30 -32.05
C LEU A 113 11.85 3.42 -31.13
N GLU A 114 11.17 2.29 -30.90
CA GLU A 114 10.10 2.20 -29.90
C GLU A 114 10.69 1.73 -28.57
N VAL A 115 10.37 2.44 -27.49
CA VAL A 115 10.74 2.08 -26.12
C VAL A 115 9.50 2.05 -25.23
N THR A 116 9.54 1.22 -24.20
CA THR A 116 8.60 1.34 -23.08
C THR A 116 9.22 2.24 -22.02
N LEU A 117 8.53 3.33 -21.69
CA LEU A 117 8.88 4.21 -20.59
C LEU A 117 7.90 4.00 -19.44
N SER A 118 8.37 4.11 -18.21
CA SER A 118 7.53 4.07 -17.03
C SER A 118 7.79 5.29 -16.15
N LEU A 119 6.70 5.91 -15.67
CA LEU A 119 6.74 7.08 -14.81
C LEU A 119 6.02 6.79 -13.50
N GLY A 120 6.72 7.06 -12.40
CA GLY A 120 6.20 7.02 -11.05
C GLY A 120 5.65 8.38 -10.64
N MET A 121 4.43 8.39 -10.11
CA MET A 121 3.81 9.57 -9.52
C MET A 121 3.61 9.34 -8.03
N ALA A 122 4.12 10.25 -7.20
CA ALA A 122 4.06 10.11 -5.76
C ALA A 122 3.27 11.23 -5.09
N PHE A 123 2.57 10.89 -4.00
CA PHE A 123 1.77 11.80 -3.19
C PHE A 123 2.04 11.58 -1.72
N VAL A 124 2.06 12.65 -0.93
CA VAL A 124 2.23 12.60 0.53
C VAL A 124 0.92 12.96 1.23
N LEU A 125 0.61 12.27 2.32
CA LEU A 125 -0.45 12.64 3.24
C LEU A 125 0.10 13.62 4.29
N LEU A 126 -0.53 14.79 4.39
CA LEU A 126 -0.21 15.81 5.39
C LEU A 126 -1.07 15.61 6.66
N ASP A 127 -0.63 16.19 7.78
CA ASP A 127 -1.28 16.06 9.10
C ASP A 127 -2.76 16.50 9.13
N ASN A 128 -3.21 17.31 8.16
CA ASN A 128 -4.59 17.74 7.99
C ASN A 128 -5.41 16.85 7.03
N ASN A 129 -4.96 15.62 6.78
CA ASN A 129 -5.54 14.66 5.84
C ASN A 129 -5.58 15.14 4.38
N ARG A 130 -4.80 16.16 4.01
CA ARG A 130 -4.65 16.56 2.61
C ARG A 130 -3.62 15.68 1.92
N ILE A 131 -3.93 15.28 0.70
CA ILE A 131 -3.04 14.51 -0.18
C ILE A 131 -2.43 15.50 -1.18
N GLU A 132 -1.10 15.64 -1.18
CA GLU A 132 -0.38 16.58 -2.05
C GLU A 132 0.67 15.86 -2.92
N PRO A 133 0.86 16.28 -4.19
CA PRO A 133 1.84 15.65 -5.07
C PRO A 133 3.26 15.98 -4.61
N ILE A 134 4.13 14.97 -4.60
CA ILE A 134 5.57 15.20 -4.58
C ILE A 134 5.96 15.71 -5.96
N ARG A 135 6.55 16.90 -6.03
CA ARG A 135 6.92 17.57 -7.29
C ARG A 135 8.20 16.97 -7.89
N HIS A 136 8.19 15.67 -8.11
CA HIS A 136 9.27 14.91 -8.71
C HIS A 136 8.66 13.81 -9.59
N ILE A 137 9.20 13.63 -10.79
CA ILE A 137 8.79 12.56 -11.70
C ILE A 137 9.85 11.46 -11.58
N PHE A 138 9.43 10.26 -11.22
CA PHE A 138 10.33 9.11 -11.11
C PHE A 138 10.33 8.37 -12.45
N ALA A 139 11.36 8.59 -13.27
CA ALA A 139 11.50 7.89 -14.54
C ALA A 139 12.33 6.62 -14.32
N THR A 140 11.86 5.49 -14.84
CA THR A 140 12.61 4.24 -14.74
C THR A 140 13.70 4.16 -15.81
N SER A 141 14.69 3.32 -15.55
CA SER A 141 15.63 2.86 -16.57
C SER A 141 14.91 2.24 -17.77
N GLU A 142 15.55 2.35 -18.94
CA GLU A 142 15.07 1.73 -20.17
C GLU A 142 14.93 0.22 -19.98
N ASN A 143 13.79 -0.35 -20.35
CA ASN A 143 13.50 -1.78 -20.25
C ASN A 143 13.61 -2.36 -18.84
N SER A 144 13.34 -1.55 -17.81
CA SER A 144 13.22 -2.05 -16.45
C SER A 144 12.23 -3.22 -16.39
N LYS A 145 12.68 -4.35 -15.83
CA LYS A 145 11.82 -5.54 -15.65
C LYS A 145 10.87 -5.39 -14.47
N LYS A 146 11.13 -4.43 -13.58
CA LYS A 146 10.35 -4.13 -12.37
C LYS A 146 10.23 -2.61 -12.18
N PRO A 147 9.55 -1.92 -13.11
CA PRO A 147 9.50 -0.46 -13.13
C PRO A 147 8.88 0.13 -11.86
N GLU A 148 7.88 -0.55 -11.29
CA GLU A 148 7.26 -0.18 -10.02
C GLU A 148 8.28 -0.21 -8.88
N ASN A 149 8.96 -1.34 -8.66
CA ASN A 149 9.92 -1.47 -7.57
C ASN A 149 11.14 -0.55 -7.75
N GLU A 150 11.55 -0.26 -8.99
CA GLU A 150 12.59 0.73 -9.27
C GLU A 150 12.16 2.13 -8.80
N ASN A 151 10.93 2.53 -9.11
CA ASN A 151 10.39 3.81 -8.66
C ASN A 151 10.20 3.86 -7.14
N TRP A 152 9.88 2.75 -6.49
CA TRP A 152 9.87 2.67 -5.02
C TRP A 152 11.26 2.96 -4.45
N MET A 153 12.30 2.34 -5.00
CA MET A 153 13.69 2.58 -4.61
C MET A 153 14.06 4.07 -4.81
N GLN A 154 13.74 4.65 -5.96
CA GLN A 154 14.02 6.07 -6.23
C GLN A 154 13.31 7.01 -5.24
N LEU A 155 12.03 6.72 -4.94
CA LEU A 155 11.29 7.47 -3.92
C LEU A 155 11.94 7.35 -2.55
N ILE A 156 12.33 6.14 -2.14
CA ILE A 156 12.99 5.92 -0.85
C ILE A 156 14.28 6.73 -0.77
N GLU A 157 15.11 6.75 -1.80
CA GLU A 157 16.33 7.56 -1.82
C GLU A 157 16.05 9.06 -1.75
N LEU A 158 15.03 9.54 -2.48
CA LEU A 158 14.60 10.93 -2.36
C LEU A 158 14.16 11.27 -0.93
N LEU A 159 13.39 10.39 -0.29
CA LEU A 159 12.93 10.58 1.09
C LEU A 159 14.12 10.54 2.06
N LYS A 160 15.09 9.63 1.91
CA LYS A 160 16.28 9.59 2.76
C LYS A 160 17.10 10.87 2.69
N GLN A 161 17.21 11.48 1.51
CA GLN A 161 17.96 12.72 1.31
C GLN A 161 17.28 13.94 1.94
N ASN A 162 15.94 13.98 1.93
CA ASN A 162 15.17 15.17 2.32
C ASN A 162 14.53 15.07 3.71
N CYS A 163 14.28 13.85 4.19
CA CYS A 163 13.70 13.58 5.50
C CYS A 163 14.78 13.06 6.45
N GLN A 164 15.59 13.97 6.99
CA GLN A 164 16.40 13.64 8.16
C GLN A 164 15.50 13.62 9.39
N CYS A 165 14.95 12.44 9.71
CA CYS A 165 14.06 12.27 10.85
C CYS A 165 14.83 11.77 12.07
N SER A 166 14.80 12.56 13.15
CA SER A 166 15.02 12.09 14.51
C SER A 166 13.74 11.50 15.14
N ASP A 167 12.62 11.52 14.40
CA ASP A 167 11.34 10.95 14.84
C ASP A 167 11.41 9.41 14.80
N PRO A 168 11.05 8.71 15.88
CA PRO A 168 11.12 7.24 15.94
C PRO A 168 10.04 6.54 15.10
N ARG A 169 9.02 7.26 14.62
CA ARG A 169 7.95 6.66 13.80
C ARG A 169 8.45 6.32 12.40
N MET A 170 7.86 5.27 11.83
CA MET A 170 8.22 4.78 10.50
C MET A 170 7.71 5.69 9.38
N VAL A 171 8.32 5.57 8.21
CA VAL A 171 7.81 6.08 6.93
C VAL A 171 7.02 4.97 6.24
N GLY A 172 5.73 5.19 6.02
CA GLY A 172 4.86 4.28 5.29
C GLY A 172 4.85 4.63 3.80
N ILE A 173 5.07 3.64 2.95
CA ILE A 173 5.03 3.77 1.50
C ILE A 173 3.89 2.92 0.96
N VAL A 174 2.87 3.57 0.42
CA VAL A 174 1.68 2.94 -0.15
C VAL A 174 1.92 2.59 -1.60
N VAL A 175 1.70 1.32 -1.94
CA VAL A 175 1.88 0.75 -3.28
C VAL A 175 0.66 -0.10 -3.64
N ASP A 176 0.45 -0.35 -4.93
CA ASP A 176 -0.72 -1.09 -5.44
C ASP A 176 -0.38 -2.43 -6.10
N SER A 177 0.88 -2.85 -6.02
CA SER A 177 1.38 -4.08 -6.62
C SER A 177 2.23 -4.92 -5.66
N ASP A 178 2.69 -6.09 -6.14
CA ASP A 178 3.49 -7.09 -5.41
C ASP A 178 2.98 -7.47 -4.00
N LEU A 179 1.67 -7.42 -3.75
CA LEU A 179 1.05 -7.79 -2.46
C LEU A 179 1.61 -9.09 -1.87
N GLY A 180 1.86 -10.10 -2.71
CA GLY A 180 2.41 -11.39 -2.27
C GLY A 180 3.82 -11.33 -1.68
N ASN A 181 4.64 -10.33 -2.04
CA ASN A 181 6.02 -10.19 -1.59
C ASN A 181 6.20 -9.10 -0.53
N LEU A 182 5.18 -8.27 -0.26
CA LEU A 182 5.27 -7.15 0.69
C LEU A 182 5.76 -7.59 2.08
N ALA A 183 5.33 -8.76 2.56
CA ALA A 183 5.77 -9.28 3.84
C ALA A 183 7.28 -9.57 3.88
N ASP A 184 7.85 -10.09 2.79
CA ASP A 184 9.27 -10.40 2.65
C ASP A 184 10.10 -9.15 2.40
N TYR A 185 9.57 -8.15 1.68
CA TYR A 185 10.18 -6.83 1.55
C TYR A 185 10.26 -6.11 2.90
N ASN A 186 9.15 -6.05 3.63
CA ASN A 186 9.08 -5.38 4.95
C ASN A 186 9.96 -6.06 6.01
N SER A 187 10.11 -7.38 5.92
CA SER A 187 11.03 -8.14 6.78
C SER A 187 12.47 -8.21 6.25
N ARG A 188 12.75 -7.55 5.11
CA ARG A 188 14.09 -7.47 4.48
C ARG A 188 14.67 -8.83 4.13
N LYS A 189 13.81 -9.82 3.88
CA LYS A 189 14.19 -11.16 3.40
C LYS A 189 14.40 -11.18 1.89
N LEU A 190 13.71 -10.29 1.17
CA LEU A 190 13.78 -10.15 -0.27
C LEU A 190 14.13 -8.70 -0.63
N PRO A 191 15.03 -8.46 -1.60
CA PRO A 191 15.28 -7.10 -2.07
C PRO A 191 14.08 -6.59 -2.88
N ILE A 192 13.79 -5.29 -2.76
CA ILE A 192 12.72 -4.66 -3.53
C ILE A 192 13.11 -4.54 -5.01
N PHE A 193 14.36 -4.17 -5.30
CA PHE A 193 14.86 -3.98 -6.67
C PHE A 193 16.35 -4.32 -6.75
N ASN A 194 16.72 -5.26 -7.62
CA ASN A 194 18.09 -5.82 -7.70
C ASN A 194 18.61 -6.21 -6.31
N ASP A 195 19.70 -5.61 -5.84
CA ASP A 195 20.28 -5.86 -4.50
C ASP A 195 19.83 -4.85 -3.44
N TYR A 196 18.85 -4.00 -3.76
CA TYR A 196 18.34 -2.97 -2.88
C TYR A 196 17.27 -3.53 -1.95
N PHE A 197 17.54 -3.55 -0.64
CA PHE A 197 16.59 -3.94 0.41
C PHE A 197 15.89 -2.73 1.00
N LEU A 198 14.67 -2.92 1.51
CA LEU A 198 13.93 -1.86 2.19
C LEU A 198 14.72 -1.37 3.43
N PRO A 199 15.04 -0.07 3.55
CA PRO A 199 15.83 0.44 4.67
C PRO A 199 15.08 0.34 6.01
N ALA A 200 15.83 0.32 7.12
CA ALA A 200 15.24 0.40 8.46
C ALA A 200 14.42 1.69 8.61
N GLY A 201 13.29 1.62 9.34
CA GLY A 201 12.38 2.76 9.50
C GLY A 201 11.38 2.96 8.35
N TYR A 202 11.41 2.11 7.32
CA TYR A 202 10.45 2.14 6.20
C TYR A 202 9.59 0.88 6.18
N GLU A 203 8.35 1.02 5.71
CA GLU A 203 7.39 -0.06 5.52
C GLU A 203 6.57 0.16 4.24
N LEU A 204 6.40 -0.90 3.45
CA LEU A 204 5.49 -0.94 2.30
C LEU A 204 4.08 -1.34 2.76
N LEU A 205 3.08 -0.63 2.25
CA LEU A 205 1.67 -0.79 2.56
C LEU A 205 0.88 -1.03 1.29
N TYR A 206 -0.03 -2.00 1.29
CA TYR A 206 -0.83 -2.28 0.11
C TYR A 206 -2.10 -1.44 0.07
N ALA A 207 -2.45 -0.94 -1.11
CA ALA A 207 -3.73 -0.31 -1.41
C ALA A 207 -4.17 -0.59 -2.85
N SER A 208 -5.45 -0.33 -3.16
CA SER A 208 -5.99 -0.52 -4.52
C SER A 208 -6.79 0.70 -4.96
N ASP A 209 -6.52 1.16 -6.19
CA ASP A 209 -7.22 2.25 -6.89
C ASP A 209 -8.71 1.95 -7.20
N LYS A 210 -9.07 0.66 -7.21
CA LYS A 210 -10.41 0.16 -7.56
C LYS A 210 -11.48 0.56 -6.55
N VAL A 211 -11.06 1.00 -5.37
CA VAL A 211 -11.92 1.40 -4.25
C VAL A 211 -11.42 2.71 -3.64
N THR A 212 -12.23 3.35 -2.79
CA THR A 212 -11.92 4.68 -2.19
C THR A 212 -12.36 4.75 -0.73
N ASP A 213 -12.54 3.58 -0.12
CA ASP A 213 -13.09 3.38 1.21
C ASP A 213 -12.14 3.75 2.34
N ASN A 214 -10.86 3.98 2.07
CA ASN A 214 -9.90 4.49 3.05
C ASN A 214 -8.88 5.45 2.41
N ILE A 215 -8.06 6.08 3.25
CA ILE A 215 -7.10 7.10 2.83
C ILE A 215 -6.01 6.53 1.91
N LEU A 216 -5.54 5.29 2.13
CA LEU A 216 -4.50 4.69 1.29
C LEU A 216 -4.99 4.49 -0.15
N ASN A 217 -6.21 3.98 -0.31
CA ASN A 217 -6.85 3.80 -1.61
C ASN A 217 -7.09 5.14 -2.31
N GLN A 218 -7.43 6.19 -1.55
CA GLN A 218 -7.53 7.56 -2.08
C GLN A 218 -6.18 8.09 -2.57
N MET A 219 -5.08 7.79 -1.87
CA MET A 219 -3.73 8.21 -2.30
C MET A 219 -3.28 7.51 -3.58
N ILE A 220 -3.46 6.19 -3.71
CA ILE A 220 -3.16 5.48 -4.97
C ILE A 220 -4.01 6.03 -6.12
N ARG A 221 -5.31 6.27 -5.89
CA ARG A 221 -6.17 6.90 -6.90
C ARG A 221 -5.68 8.29 -7.32
N ALA A 222 -5.11 9.07 -6.40
CA ALA A 222 -4.52 10.35 -6.72
C ALA A 222 -3.31 10.19 -7.66
N CYS A 223 -2.46 9.19 -7.40
CA CYS A 223 -1.33 8.84 -8.27
C CYS A 223 -1.81 8.50 -9.69
N HIS A 224 -2.79 7.60 -9.81
CA HIS A 224 -3.36 7.18 -11.10
C HIS A 224 -3.97 8.35 -11.89
N LYS A 225 -4.72 9.23 -11.21
CA LYS A 225 -5.30 10.42 -11.82
C LYS A 225 -4.20 11.35 -12.36
N MET A 226 -3.16 11.60 -11.55
CA MET A 226 -2.05 12.46 -11.96
C MET A 226 -1.28 11.89 -13.15
N ALA A 227 -1.05 10.58 -13.19
CA ALA A 227 -0.38 9.94 -14.32
C ALA A 227 -1.16 10.13 -15.63
N THR A 228 -2.49 10.00 -15.58
CA THR A 228 -3.38 10.24 -16.73
C THR A 228 -3.23 11.67 -17.28
N GLU A 229 -3.01 12.65 -16.40
CA GLU A 229 -2.83 14.05 -16.77
C GLU A 229 -1.39 14.37 -17.23
N MET A 230 -0.39 13.75 -16.61
CA MET A 230 1.03 14.09 -16.82
C MET A 230 1.69 13.36 -17.98
N ILE A 231 1.31 12.12 -18.27
CA ILE A 231 1.93 11.33 -19.36
C ILE A 231 1.82 12.07 -20.71
N PRO A 232 0.65 12.59 -21.12
CA PRO A 232 0.55 13.35 -22.38
C PRO A 232 1.45 14.60 -22.41
N ILE A 233 1.59 15.30 -21.28
CA ILE A 233 2.43 16.49 -21.18
C ILE A 233 3.91 16.11 -21.30
N TYR A 234 4.31 15.00 -20.67
CA TYR A 234 5.67 14.47 -20.74
C TYR A 234 6.03 14.05 -22.16
N ILE A 235 5.14 13.34 -22.85
CA ILE A 235 5.31 12.96 -24.28
C ILE A 235 5.49 14.21 -25.16
N GLN A 236 4.67 15.25 -24.98
CA GLN A 236 4.84 16.51 -25.71
C GLN A 236 6.19 17.19 -25.44
N HIS A 237 6.73 17.05 -24.22
CA HIS A 237 8.05 17.55 -23.88
C HIS A 237 9.17 16.76 -24.57
N LEU A 238 9.04 15.42 -24.61
CA LEU A 238 9.98 14.56 -25.33
C LEU A 238 10.00 14.85 -26.84
N ASP A 239 8.82 15.05 -27.43
CA ASP A 239 8.70 15.38 -28.86
C ASP A 239 9.40 16.69 -29.19
N LYS A 240 9.23 17.73 -28.36
CA LYS A 240 9.92 19.02 -28.53
C LYS A 240 11.43 18.93 -28.36
N ALA A 241 11.91 18.02 -27.52
CA ALA A 241 13.34 17.82 -27.31
C ALA A 241 14.03 17.10 -28.50
N GLN A 242 13.25 16.56 -29.44
CA GLN A 242 13.74 15.93 -30.68
C GLN A 242 13.70 16.84 -31.91
N GLU A 243 13.12 18.04 -31.78
CA GLU A 243 13.13 19.10 -32.81
C GLU A 243 14.41 19.93 -32.74
#